data_AF-A0A091KLV3-F1
#
_entry.id   AF-A0A091KLV3-F1
#
_cell.length_a   1.000
_cell.length_b   1.000
_cell.length_c   1.000
_cell.angle_alpha   90.00
_cell.angle_beta   90.00
_cell.angle_gamma   90.00
#
_symmetry.space_group_name_H-M   'P 1'
#
loop_
_entity.id
_entity.type
_entity.pdbx_description
1 polymer ?
#
loop_
_entity_poly.entity_id
_entity_poly.type
_entity_poly.pdbx_seq_one_letter_code
_entity_poly.pdbx_strand_id
1 'polypeptide(L)'
;DKWAWSRINPSGVKPTPRSGFSVAIGPGNRSLLFGGVHDEEEEESIEGDFFNDIYFYDIGKNRWFPGQLKGPKSEKRKRRRGRRAEAEGAGNEEVEKQPPQGPVEIVKEVVAEDGTVMTIKQVISGPAEEKERSESEEEEEDGALGQQVEPCPRSNAMLAVKHGVLYVYGGMFEVGDRQFTLSDLYSIDLHKMEEWKVLVEMDPKAQEWLEESESDEEEDDTEGAEGGEEEEDSSEEESEDEGGEEQHPSVQPDEKHADYLSRTEQYWIKLARSNMGPDAKEKKVVKVAHAMAKTFYEDSV
;
A
#
# COMPACT_ATOMS: atom_id res chain seq x y z
N ASP A 1 -18.71 5.15 43.14
CA ASP A 1 -18.75 5.90 41.86
C ASP A 1 -19.51 5.11 40.80
N LYS A 2 -19.80 5.71 39.64
CA LYS A 2 -20.34 5.00 38.47
C LYS A 2 -19.56 5.40 37.23
N TRP A 3 -18.95 4.42 36.58
CA TRP A 3 -18.43 4.56 35.23
C TRP A 3 -19.60 4.74 34.26
N ALA A 4 -19.48 5.65 33.30
CA ALA A 4 -20.54 5.97 32.34
C ALA A 4 -19.92 6.28 30.98
N TRP A 5 -20.44 5.62 29.94
CA TRP A 5 -20.10 5.93 28.56
C TRP A 5 -20.93 7.10 28.05
N SER A 6 -20.30 8.03 27.33
CA SER A 6 -20.97 9.15 26.68
C SER A 6 -20.62 9.18 25.19
N ARG A 7 -21.65 9.27 24.34
CA ARG A 7 -21.46 9.45 22.89
C ARG A 7 -21.01 10.88 22.62
N ILE A 8 -19.79 11.06 22.12
CA ILE A 8 -19.32 12.34 21.59
C ILE A 8 -19.85 12.56 20.16
N ASN A 9 -20.21 13.80 19.85
CA ASN A 9 -20.62 14.22 18.51
C ASN A 9 -19.60 15.26 17.99
N PRO A 10 -18.45 14.83 17.45
CA PRO A 10 -17.38 15.74 17.08
C PRO A 10 -17.64 16.45 15.76
N SER A 11 -17.17 17.70 15.70
CA SER A 11 -17.22 18.59 14.53
C SER A 11 -15.98 18.47 13.64
N GLY A 12 -15.97 19.15 12.49
CA GLY A 12 -14.82 19.19 11.58
C GLY A 12 -14.72 17.98 10.64
N VAL A 13 -13.56 17.83 10.00
CA VAL A 13 -13.28 16.76 9.02
C VAL A 13 -12.76 15.55 9.77
N LYS A 14 -13.53 14.46 9.75
CA LYS A 14 -13.23 13.19 10.43
C LYS A 14 -12.43 12.27 9.50
N PRO A 15 -11.66 11.29 10.01
CA PRO A 15 -11.20 10.17 9.20
C PRO A 15 -12.37 9.39 8.59
N THR A 16 -12.09 8.63 7.54
CA THR A 16 -12.99 7.61 6.98
C THR A 16 -13.27 6.50 8.01
N PRO A 17 -14.33 5.67 7.80
CA PRO A 17 -14.39 4.36 8.43
C PRO A 17 -13.10 3.58 8.15
N ARG A 18 -12.58 2.89 9.17
CA ARG A 18 -11.40 2.03 9.10
C ARG A 18 -11.23 1.20 10.37
N SER A 19 -10.69 -0.01 10.24
CA SER A 19 -10.14 -0.84 11.30
C SER A 19 -8.64 -0.53 11.49
N GLY A 20 -7.95 -1.25 12.38
CA GLY A 20 -6.48 -1.25 12.51
C GLY A 20 -5.76 0.09 12.79
N PHE A 21 -6.46 1.19 13.01
CA PHE A 21 -5.83 2.51 13.22
C PHE A 21 -5.29 2.66 14.65
N SER A 22 -4.18 3.39 14.79
CA SER A 22 -3.58 3.64 16.11
C SER A 22 -3.78 5.08 16.58
N VAL A 23 -3.83 5.27 17.90
CA VAL A 23 -4.09 6.56 18.55
C VAL A 23 -3.08 6.86 19.65
N ALA A 24 -2.57 8.11 19.68
CA ALA A 24 -1.67 8.61 20.72
C ALA A 24 -2.11 9.99 21.25
N ILE A 25 -1.75 10.35 22.48
CA ILE A 25 -1.99 11.70 23.03
C ILE A 25 -0.84 12.64 22.67
N GLY A 26 -1.14 13.68 21.90
CA GLY A 26 -0.21 14.72 21.48
C GLY A 26 -0.24 16.00 22.32
N PRO A 27 0.63 16.97 22.02
CA PRO A 27 0.67 18.27 22.70
C PRO A 27 -0.66 19.03 22.65
N GLY A 28 -0.95 19.79 23.70
CA GLY A 28 -2.10 20.71 23.73
C GLY A 28 -3.47 20.05 23.90
N ASN A 29 -3.54 18.88 24.54
CA ASN A 29 -4.77 18.10 24.78
C ASN A 29 -5.49 17.70 23.48
N ARG A 30 -4.70 17.17 22.53
CA ARG A 30 -5.18 16.59 21.28
C ARG A 30 -4.80 15.12 21.24
N SER A 31 -5.71 14.25 20.80
CA SER A 31 -5.27 12.93 20.32
C SER A 31 -4.90 13.03 18.84
N LEU A 32 -3.94 12.21 18.43
CA LEU A 32 -3.56 11.94 17.06
C LEU A 32 -4.00 10.52 16.73
N LEU A 33 -4.60 10.35 15.54
CA LEU A 33 -4.85 9.08 14.88
C LEU A 33 -3.89 8.98 13.68
N PHE A 34 -3.37 7.78 13.42
CA PHE A 34 -2.57 7.49 12.23
C PHE A 34 -2.98 6.15 11.61
N GLY A 35 -3.01 6.12 10.28
CA GLY A 35 -3.17 4.92 9.47
C GLY A 35 -4.48 4.16 9.68
N GLY A 36 -4.40 2.83 9.65
CA GLY A 36 -5.53 1.90 9.62
C GLY A 36 -5.81 1.38 8.20
N VAL A 37 -6.86 0.58 8.06
CA VAL A 37 -7.31 -0.02 6.80
C VAL A 37 -8.84 0.03 6.72
N HIS A 38 -9.42 0.26 5.54
CA HIS A 38 -10.84 0.05 5.30
C HIS A 38 -11.00 -1.22 4.48
N ASP A 39 -11.58 -2.22 5.13
CA ASP A 39 -11.81 -3.53 4.54
C ASP A 39 -13.10 -3.44 3.69
N GLU A 40 -13.02 -3.78 2.39
CA GLU A 40 -14.18 -3.90 1.49
C GLU A 40 -14.40 -5.39 1.17
N GLU A 41 -15.55 -5.92 1.60
CA GLU A 41 -15.97 -7.32 1.44
C GLU A 41 -16.84 -7.49 0.17
N GLU A 42 -16.41 -8.35 -0.77
CA GLU A 42 -17.22 -8.87 -1.87
C GLU A 42 -17.51 -10.38 -1.63
N GLU A 43 -18.33 -11.03 -2.45
CA GLU A 43 -18.94 -12.34 -2.13
C GLU A 43 -17.92 -13.48 -1.93
N GLU A 44 -16.73 -13.38 -2.53
CA GLU A 44 -15.65 -14.38 -2.44
C GLU A 44 -14.26 -13.74 -2.15
N SER A 45 -14.19 -12.45 -1.78
CA SER A 45 -12.92 -11.74 -1.57
C SER A 45 -13.01 -10.55 -0.60
N ILE A 46 -11.87 -10.12 -0.06
CA ILE A 46 -11.75 -8.93 0.79
C ILE A 46 -10.52 -8.11 0.34
N GLU A 47 -10.70 -6.84 -0.02
CA GLU A 47 -9.59 -5.92 -0.33
C GLU A 47 -9.46 -4.85 0.78
N GLY A 48 -8.26 -4.73 1.35
CA GLY A 48 -7.93 -3.73 2.38
C GLY A 48 -7.43 -2.41 1.80
N ASP A 49 -8.18 -1.33 1.97
CA ASP A 49 -7.81 0.02 1.56
C ASP A 49 -7.04 0.73 2.69
N PHE A 50 -5.71 0.60 2.68
CA PHE A 50 -4.82 1.07 3.75
C PHE A 50 -4.57 2.59 3.72
N PHE A 51 -4.33 3.18 4.90
CA PHE A 51 -4.01 4.59 5.06
C PHE A 51 -2.62 4.82 5.69
N ASN A 52 -1.96 5.94 5.33
CA ASN A 52 -0.81 6.51 6.05
C ASN A 52 -1.09 7.94 6.59
N ASP A 53 -2.36 8.36 6.56
CA ASP A 53 -2.73 9.73 6.96
C ASP A 53 -2.59 9.97 8.47
N ILE A 54 -2.55 11.26 8.84
CA ILE A 54 -2.64 11.73 10.22
C ILE A 54 -3.95 12.51 10.38
N TYR A 55 -4.70 12.20 11.45
CA TYR A 55 -5.81 13.02 11.91
C TYR A 55 -5.58 13.50 13.35
N PHE A 56 -5.97 14.74 13.64
CA PHE A 56 -5.96 15.32 14.98
C PHE A 56 -7.39 15.51 15.50
N TYR A 57 -7.62 15.14 16.75
CA TYR A 57 -8.84 15.45 17.50
C TYR A 57 -8.51 16.39 18.66
N ASP A 58 -9.02 17.63 18.58
CA ASP A 58 -8.92 18.62 19.66
C ASP A 58 -10.00 18.33 20.71
N ILE A 59 -9.60 17.64 21.79
CA ILE A 59 -10.51 17.15 22.84
C ILE A 59 -11.26 18.33 23.50
N GLY A 60 -10.58 19.46 23.68
CA GLY A 60 -11.19 20.67 24.26
C GLY A 60 -12.20 21.38 23.36
N LYS A 61 -12.12 21.19 22.03
CA LYS A 61 -13.07 21.75 21.05
C LYS A 61 -14.06 20.72 20.50
N ASN A 62 -13.91 19.44 20.84
CA ASN A 62 -14.68 18.32 20.27
C ASN A 62 -14.67 18.41 18.72
N ARG A 63 -13.46 18.46 18.12
CA ARG A 63 -13.26 18.72 16.68
C ARG A 63 -12.12 17.90 16.08
N TRP A 64 -12.40 17.26 14.94
CA TRP A 64 -11.41 16.62 14.06
C TRP A 64 -10.89 17.57 12.95
N PHE A 65 -9.65 17.32 12.51
CA PHE A 65 -9.03 17.91 11.32
C PHE A 65 -7.83 17.06 10.86
N PRO A 66 -7.50 17.03 9.55
CA PRO A 66 -6.33 16.32 9.05
C PRO A 66 -5.02 17.00 9.45
N GLY A 67 -3.97 16.20 9.63
CA GLY A 67 -2.60 16.62 9.97
C GLY A 67 -1.69 16.65 8.76
N GLN A 68 -1.99 17.49 7.78
CA GLN A 68 -1.21 17.59 6.54
C GLN A 68 0.21 18.12 6.79
N LEU A 69 1.18 17.60 6.02
CA LEU A 69 2.54 18.14 5.96
C LEU A 69 2.55 19.54 5.34
N LYS A 70 3.33 20.43 5.93
CA LYS A 70 3.68 21.74 5.38
C LYS A 70 4.80 21.52 4.37
N GLY A 71 4.41 21.26 3.12
CA GLY A 71 5.33 21.05 2.00
C GLY A 71 6.41 22.13 1.87
N PRO A 72 7.52 21.83 1.16
CA PRO A 72 8.74 22.63 1.18
C PRO A 72 8.45 24.11 0.84
N LYS A 73 8.81 25.00 1.79
CA LYS A 73 8.58 26.44 1.68
C LYS A 73 9.49 27.04 0.61
N SER A 74 9.00 27.08 -0.62
CA SER A 74 9.64 27.86 -1.68
C SER A 74 9.82 29.31 -1.23
N GLU A 75 11.07 29.78 -1.17
CA GLU A 75 11.37 31.16 -0.82
C GLU A 75 10.85 32.08 -1.95
N LYS A 76 9.60 32.54 -1.82
CA LYS A 76 8.97 33.50 -2.74
C LYS A 76 9.71 34.84 -2.68
N ARG A 77 10.82 34.94 -3.43
CA ARG A 77 11.63 36.13 -3.67
C ARG A 77 10.71 37.34 -3.87
N LYS A 78 10.78 38.32 -2.97
CA LYS A 78 9.96 39.54 -2.99
C LYS A 78 10.26 40.42 -4.21
N ARG A 79 9.73 40.08 -5.39
CA ARG A 79 9.71 40.97 -6.56
C ARG A 79 8.87 42.20 -6.21
N ARG A 80 9.43 43.38 -6.47
CA ARG A 80 8.86 44.67 -6.05
C ARG A 80 7.60 45.01 -6.85
N ARG A 81 6.66 45.64 -6.15
CA ARG A 81 5.37 46.15 -6.64
C ARG A 81 5.53 47.15 -7.80
N GLY A 82 5.17 46.73 -9.02
CA GLY A 82 4.92 47.60 -10.19
C GLY A 82 3.46 48.09 -10.24
N ARG A 83 3.11 49.00 -11.16
CA ARG A 83 1.81 49.71 -11.15
C ARG A 83 1.23 49.99 -12.56
N ARG A 84 -0.02 49.54 -12.78
CA ARG A 84 -0.92 49.86 -13.92
C ARG A 84 -0.45 49.32 -15.30
N ALA A 85 -1.32 49.23 -16.32
CA ALA A 85 -2.66 49.82 -16.48
C ALA A 85 -3.75 48.83 -16.96
N GLU A 86 -4.99 49.33 -17.03
CA GLU A 86 -6.20 48.64 -17.49
C GLU A 86 -6.33 48.61 -19.04
N ALA A 87 -7.02 47.59 -19.58
CA ALA A 87 -7.64 47.60 -20.90
C ALA A 87 -8.85 46.64 -20.89
N GLU A 88 -9.96 47.03 -21.54
CA GLU A 88 -11.21 46.26 -21.58
C GLU A 88 -11.30 45.37 -22.83
N GLY A 89 -12.06 44.28 -22.76
CA GLY A 89 -12.38 43.42 -23.90
C GLY A 89 -13.40 42.35 -23.51
N ALA A 90 -14.52 42.27 -24.25
CA ALA A 90 -15.62 41.36 -23.94
C ALA A 90 -15.61 40.11 -24.81
N GLY A 91 -16.04 38.97 -24.25
CA GLY A 91 -16.29 37.71 -24.92
C GLY A 91 -17.00 36.77 -23.96
N ASN A 92 -18.12 36.17 -24.36
CA ASN A 92 -18.95 35.32 -23.51
C ASN A 92 -19.33 34.05 -24.29
N GLU A 93 -18.57 32.98 -24.06
CA GLU A 93 -18.85 31.65 -24.60
C GLU A 93 -18.89 30.63 -23.46
N GLU A 94 -19.86 29.73 -23.50
CA GLU A 94 -20.09 28.70 -22.50
C GLU A 94 -19.23 27.47 -22.85
N VAL A 95 -18.47 26.95 -21.88
CA VAL A 95 -17.65 25.75 -22.05
C VAL A 95 -18.06 24.73 -20.99
N GLU A 96 -18.40 23.52 -21.44
CA GLU A 96 -18.86 22.43 -20.58
C GLU A 96 -17.76 21.98 -19.60
N LYS A 97 -18.17 21.59 -18.39
CA LYS A 97 -17.26 21.06 -17.37
C LYS A 97 -17.03 19.58 -17.58
N GLN A 98 -15.82 19.21 -18.02
CA GLN A 98 -15.30 17.88 -17.74
C GLN A 98 -15.09 17.70 -16.22
N PRO A 99 -15.22 16.47 -15.68
CA PRO A 99 -14.95 16.19 -14.27
C PRO A 99 -13.45 16.37 -13.94
N PRO A 100 -13.11 16.69 -12.68
CA PRO A 100 -11.72 16.72 -12.25
C PRO A 100 -11.10 15.31 -12.35
N GLN A 101 -9.83 15.26 -12.78
CA GLN A 101 -9.06 14.01 -12.77
C GLN A 101 -8.76 13.60 -11.32
N GLY A 102 -8.75 12.28 -11.08
CA GLY A 102 -8.52 11.69 -9.76
C GLY A 102 -7.07 11.81 -9.27
N PRO A 103 -6.76 11.34 -8.04
CA PRO A 103 -5.39 11.26 -7.56
C PRO A 103 -4.56 10.32 -8.45
N VAL A 104 -3.26 10.58 -8.55
CA VAL A 104 -2.35 9.75 -9.35
C VAL A 104 -1.75 8.68 -8.45
N GLU A 105 -2.01 7.43 -8.81
CA GLU A 105 -1.38 6.26 -8.19
C GLU A 105 0.10 6.18 -8.59
N ILE A 106 1.00 6.12 -7.62
CA ILE A 106 2.37 5.69 -7.84
C ILE A 106 2.54 4.28 -7.26
N VAL A 107 2.69 3.33 -8.17
CA VAL A 107 3.00 1.94 -7.86
C VAL A 107 4.51 1.81 -7.65
N LYS A 108 4.92 1.47 -6.42
CA LYS A 108 6.31 1.10 -6.11
C LYS A 108 6.41 -0.42 -6.00
N GLU A 109 6.87 -1.04 -7.09
CA GLU A 109 7.21 -2.46 -7.16
C GLU A 109 8.54 -2.71 -6.43
N VAL A 110 8.53 -3.60 -5.43
CA VAL A 110 9.72 -4.08 -4.71
C VAL A 110 9.70 -5.61 -4.78
N VAL A 111 10.75 -6.24 -5.29
CA VAL A 111 10.79 -7.70 -5.46
C VAL A 111 11.53 -8.33 -4.27
N ALA A 112 10.91 -9.33 -3.64
CA ALA A 112 11.53 -10.16 -2.61
C ALA A 112 12.30 -11.36 -3.23
N GLU A 113 13.10 -12.05 -2.42
CA GLU A 113 13.98 -13.14 -2.90
C GLU A 113 13.23 -14.40 -3.36
N ASP A 114 11.93 -14.51 -3.04
CA ASP A 114 10.98 -15.51 -3.56
C ASP A 114 10.37 -15.12 -4.92
N GLY A 115 10.80 -14.00 -5.52
CA GLY A 115 10.24 -13.43 -6.74
C GLY A 115 8.92 -12.67 -6.55
N THR A 116 8.43 -12.50 -5.31
CA THR A 116 7.18 -11.79 -5.04
C THR A 116 7.33 -10.29 -5.25
N VAL A 117 6.54 -9.74 -6.19
CA VAL A 117 6.53 -8.32 -6.53
C VAL A 117 5.59 -7.56 -5.57
N MET A 118 6.10 -7.16 -4.41
CA MET A 118 5.39 -6.28 -3.47
C MET A 118 4.97 -4.98 -4.17
N THR A 119 3.67 -4.78 -4.36
CA THR A 119 3.11 -3.61 -5.04
C THR A 119 2.59 -2.61 -4.01
N ILE A 120 3.44 -1.69 -3.56
CA ILE A 120 3.00 -0.62 -2.66
C ILE A 120 2.27 0.45 -3.47
N LYS A 121 0.93 0.49 -3.34
CA LYS A 121 0.07 1.54 -3.89
C LYS A 121 0.27 2.84 -3.07
N GLN A 122 1.01 3.83 -3.57
CA GLN A 122 1.13 5.15 -2.92
C GLN A 122 0.22 6.17 -3.62
N VAL A 123 -0.81 6.67 -2.91
CA VAL A 123 -1.78 7.62 -3.43
C VAL A 123 -1.31 9.06 -3.16
N ILE A 124 -0.75 9.74 -4.17
CA ILE A 124 -0.29 11.12 -4.00
C ILE A 124 -1.47 12.09 -4.18
N SER A 125 -1.75 12.86 -3.12
CA SER A 125 -2.69 14.00 -3.17
C SER A 125 -2.11 15.11 -4.03
N GLY A 126 -2.65 15.30 -5.25
CA GLY A 126 -2.21 16.31 -6.20
C GLY A 126 -2.31 17.76 -5.66
N PRO A 127 -1.42 18.66 -6.09
CA PRO A 127 -1.44 20.06 -5.65
C PRO A 127 -2.68 20.80 -6.17
N ALA A 128 -3.22 21.70 -5.35
CA ALA A 128 -4.47 22.40 -5.66
C ALA A 128 -4.26 23.75 -6.38
N GLU A 129 -5.08 23.96 -7.41
CA GLU A 129 -5.51 25.23 -8.02
C GLU A 129 -4.59 26.01 -9.01
N GLU A 130 -5.29 26.88 -9.75
CA GLU A 130 -4.89 27.86 -10.77
C GLU A 130 -4.53 27.35 -12.18
N LYS A 131 -4.98 28.11 -13.20
CA LYS A 131 -5.12 27.70 -14.62
C LYS A 131 -4.17 28.51 -15.52
N GLU A 132 -3.69 27.86 -16.60
CA GLU A 132 -3.01 28.46 -17.77
C GLU A 132 -1.65 29.15 -17.51
N ARG A 133 -0.58 28.84 -18.25
CA ARG A 133 -0.54 29.07 -19.71
C ARG A 133 0.68 28.41 -20.41
N SER A 134 0.41 27.85 -21.60
CA SER A 134 1.29 27.54 -22.76
C SER A 134 2.51 26.61 -22.59
N GLU A 135 2.56 25.62 -23.47
CA GLU A 135 3.68 24.69 -23.69
C GLU A 135 4.88 25.35 -24.38
N SER A 136 6.07 24.81 -24.11
CA SER A 136 7.20 24.76 -25.05
C SER A 136 8.07 23.55 -24.68
N GLU A 137 8.23 22.61 -25.60
CA GLU A 137 9.01 21.38 -25.40
C GLU A 137 10.51 21.67 -25.41
N GLU A 138 11.17 21.56 -24.25
CA GLU A 138 12.63 21.37 -24.16
C GLU A 138 12.90 20.29 -23.11
N GLU A 139 13.73 19.30 -23.46
CA GLU A 139 14.11 18.18 -22.59
C GLU A 139 15.19 18.65 -21.60
N GLU A 140 14.88 18.70 -20.29
CA GLU A 140 15.89 18.82 -19.22
C GLU A 140 15.92 17.55 -18.35
N GLU A 141 17.11 17.29 -17.78
CA GLU A 141 17.51 15.99 -17.22
C GLU A 141 16.75 15.55 -15.95
N ASP A 142 17.00 14.30 -15.55
CA ASP A 142 16.56 13.67 -14.28
C ASP A 142 17.05 14.44 -13.04
N GLY A 143 16.40 15.56 -12.76
CA GLY A 143 16.57 16.35 -11.56
C GLY A 143 15.81 15.72 -10.40
N ALA A 144 16.39 14.67 -9.81
CA ALA A 144 15.82 13.91 -8.70
C ALA A 144 15.25 14.79 -7.57
N LEU A 145 13.95 15.08 -7.66
CA LEU A 145 13.15 15.74 -6.63
C LEU A 145 13.06 14.79 -5.44
N GLY A 146 13.94 14.99 -4.47
CA GLY A 146 14.16 14.07 -3.35
C GLY A 146 12.85 13.57 -2.75
N GLN A 147 12.59 12.26 -2.89
CA GLN A 147 11.36 11.61 -2.49
C GLN A 147 11.04 11.97 -1.03
N GLN A 148 9.84 12.47 -0.75
CA GLN A 148 9.42 12.73 0.62
C GLN A 148 9.22 11.38 1.32
N VAL A 149 10.19 10.98 2.15
CA VAL A 149 10.22 9.65 2.77
C VAL A 149 9.24 9.59 3.94
N GLU A 150 7.99 9.26 3.62
CA GLU A 150 6.90 9.01 4.58
C GLU A 150 6.69 7.50 4.82
N PRO A 151 6.01 7.10 5.92
CA PRO A 151 5.58 5.72 6.10
C PRO A 151 4.62 5.30 4.98
N CYS A 152 4.76 4.07 4.48
CA CYS A 152 3.74 3.48 3.61
C CYS A 152 2.40 3.30 4.35
N PRO A 153 1.27 3.20 3.61
CA PRO A 153 -0.03 2.82 4.18
C PRO A 153 0.04 1.54 5.01
N ARG A 154 -0.62 1.52 6.18
CA ARG A 154 -0.49 0.42 7.15
C ARG A 154 -1.58 0.40 8.23
N SER A 155 -1.97 -0.80 8.64
CA SER A 155 -2.72 -1.09 9.87
C SER A 155 -1.76 -1.35 11.04
N ASN A 156 -2.29 -1.43 12.26
CA ASN A 156 -1.67 -1.97 13.48
C ASN A 156 -0.32 -1.35 13.91
N ALA A 157 0.08 -0.22 13.32
CA ALA A 157 1.35 0.46 13.61
C ALA A 157 1.43 0.98 15.05
N MET A 158 2.58 0.78 15.70
CA MET A 158 2.79 1.20 17.10
C MET A 158 3.14 2.69 17.18
N LEU A 159 2.40 3.45 17.99
CA LEU A 159 2.58 4.90 18.14
C LEU A 159 3.10 5.28 19.52
N ALA A 160 4.05 6.21 19.57
CA ALA A 160 4.48 6.89 20.78
C ALA A 160 4.67 8.39 20.55
N VAL A 161 4.32 9.23 21.53
CA VAL A 161 4.61 10.68 21.47
C VAL A 161 5.49 11.09 22.65
N LYS A 162 6.63 11.73 22.34
CA LYS A 162 7.60 12.19 23.35
C LYS A 162 8.11 13.58 22.98
N HIS A 163 8.00 14.53 23.93
CA HIS A 163 8.40 15.94 23.74
C HIS A 163 7.78 16.64 22.49
N GLY A 164 6.63 16.16 22.00
CA GLY A 164 6.00 16.67 20.79
C GLY A 164 6.54 16.11 19.47
N VAL A 165 7.37 15.08 19.53
CA VAL A 165 7.71 14.22 18.38
C VAL A 165 6.82 12.98 18.46
N LEU A 166 6.13 12.65 17.37
CA LEU A 166 5.49 11.36 17.15
C LEU A 166 6.54 10.37 16.63
N TYR A 167 6.42 9.12 17.05
CA TYR A 167 7.14 7.96 16.53
C TYR A 167 6.11 6.96 16.01
N VAL A 168 6.38 6.37 14.85
CA VAL A 168 5.58 5.31 14.20
C VAL A 168 6.50 4.13 13.99
N TYR A 169 6.19 2.98 14.58
CA TYR A 169 6.98 1.74 14.46
C TYR A 169 6.15 0.62 13.84
N GLY A 170 6.67 0.02 12.77
CA GLY A 170 6.08 -1.15 12.12
C GLY A 170 4.61 -1.00 11.76
N GLY A 171 3.88 -2.11 11.84
CA GLY A 171 2.48 -2.25 11.42
C GLY A 171 2.33 -3.43 10.46
N MET A 172 1.16 -3.55 9.84
CA MET A 172 0.84 -4.56 8.83
C MET A 172 0.32 -3.90 7.54
N PHE A 173 0.49 -4.60 6.42
CA PHE A 173 -0.04 -4.24 5.10
C PHE A 173 -0.28 -5.54 4.31
N GLU A 174 -1.35 -5.62 3.53
CA GLU A 174 -1.74 -6.84 2.80
C GLU A 174 -1.73 -6.65 1.28
N VAL A 175 -1.40 -7.71 0.52
CA VAL A 175 -1.46 -7.74 -0.95
C VAL A 175 -1.97 -9.10 -1.39
N GLY A 176 -3.25 -9.17 -1.75
CA GLY A 176 -3.95 -10.46 -1.84
C GLY A 176 -3.91 -11.16 -0.48
N ASP A 177 -3.77 -12.48 -0.50
CA ASP A 177 -3.80 -13.33 0.71
C ASP A 177 -2.54 -13.21 1.59
N ARG A 178 -1.56 -12.35 1.23
CA ARG A 178 -0.30 -12.19 1.94
C ARG A 178 -0.27 -10.95 2.83
N GLN A 179 -0.16 -11.16 4.15
CA GLN A 179 0.05 -10.12 5.16
C GLN A 179 1.54 -9.90 5.46
N PHE A 180 2.04 -8.69 5.27
CA PHE A 180 3.43 -8.29 5.52
C PHE A 180 3.58 -7.62 6.90
N THR A 181 4.62 -7.96 7.66
CA THR A 181 4.90 -7.35 8.97
C THR A 181 6.07 -6.36 8.89
N LEU A 182 5.76 -5.08 9.08
CA LEU A 182 6.70 -3.98 8.91
C LEU A 182 7.59 -3.81 10.15
N SER A 183 8.89 -3.58 9.95
CA SER A 183 9.92 -3.43 11.00
C SER A 183 10.62 -2.06 11.01
N ASP A 184 10.14 -1.12 10.19
CA ASP A 184 10.65 0.24 10.08
C ASP A 184 10.24 1.16 11.25
N LEU A 185 10.97 2.27 11.42
CA LEU A 185 10.72 3.27 12.45
C LEU A 185 10.83 4.68 11.86
N TYR A 186 9.76 5.46 11.99
CA TYR A 186 9.71 6.88 11.59
C TYR A 186 9.47 7.80 12.77
N SER A 187 9.76 9.09 12.58
CA SER A 187 9.35 10.15 13.50
C SER A 187 9.00 11.47 12.81
N ILE A 188 8.14 12.27 13.44
CA ILE A 188 7.75 13.62 12.97
C ILE A 188 7.53 14.59 14.13
N ASP A 189 8.03 15.82 14.00
CA ASP A 189 7.80 16.92 14.94
C ASP A 189 6.39 17.49 14.75
N LEU A 190 5.49 17.28 15.73
CA LEU A 190 4.07 17.65 15.66
C LEU A 190 3.81 19.16 15.73
N HIS A 191 4.81 19.97 16.07
CA HIS A 191 4.70 21.44 16.00
C HIS A 191 5.09 21.94 14.60
N LYS A 192 6.12 21.33 14.01
CA LYS A 192 6.57 21.63 12.65
C LYS A 192 5.62 21.04 11.61
N MET A 193 5.35 19.74 11.63
CA MET A 193 4.67 19.01 10.55
C MET A 193 5.27 19.37 9.18
N GLU A 194 6.59 19.25 9.03
CA GLU A 194 7.33 19.69 7.82
C GLU A 194 7.93 18.50 7.06
N GLU A 195 8.55 17.57 7.78
CA GLU A 195 9.20 16.38 7.24
C GLU A 195 9.00 15.19 8.19
N TRP A 196 8.85 14.00 7.62
CA TRP A 196 9.11 12.75 8.31
C TRP A 196 10.63 12.50 8.40
N LYS A 197 11.05 11.69 9.36
CA LYS A 197 12.43 11.21 9.52
C LYS A 197 12.42 9.72 9.72
N VAL A 198 13.10 8.98 8.84
CA VAL A 198 13.40 7.57 9.09
C VAL A 198 14.43 7.47 10.20
N LEU A 199 14.25 6.48 11.07
CA LEU A 199 15.13 6.14 12.19
C LEU A 199 15.61 4.69 12.10
N VAL A 200 14.78 3.80 11.53
CA VAL A 200 15.11 2.44 11.09
C VAL A 200 14.44 2.24 9.73
N GLU A 201 15.20 1.83 8.72
CA GLU A 201 14.69 1.39 7.42
C GLU A 201 14.32 -0.09 7.51
N MET A 202 13.25 -0.52 6.82
CA MET A 202 12.95 -1.94 6.68
C MET A 202 13.94 -2.57 5.69
N ASP A 203 14.62 -3.64 6.09
CA ASP A 203 15.39 -4.48 5.18
C ASP A 203 14.46 -5.56 4.58
N PRO A 204 14.21 -5.56 3.25
CA PRO A 204 13.39 -6.59 2.62
C PRO A 204 13.99 -8.00 2.77
N LYS A 205 15.32 -8.12 2.91
CA LYS A 205 16.02 -9.41 3.11
C LYS A 205 15.88 -9.97 4.52
N ALA A 206 15.29 -9.21 5.43
CA ALA A 206 14.97 -9.64 6.81
C ALA A 206 13.48 -9.96 7.00
N GLN A 207 12.72 -10.12 5.90
CA GLN A 207 11.36 -10.66 5.92
C GLN A 207 11.43 -12.19 5.75
N GLU A 208 11.12 -12.92 6.81
CA GLU A 208 10.97 -14.37 6.79
C GLU A 208 9.47 -14.70 6.61
N TRP A 209 9.11 -15.40 5.54
CA TRP A 209 7.78 -15.97 5.42
C TRP A 209 7.65 -17.18 6.35
N LEU A 210 6.62 -17.19 7.18
CA LEU A 210 6.21 -18.38 7.93
C LEU A 210 5.07 -19.02 7.15
N GLU A 211 5.33 -20.20 6.59
CA GLU A 211 4.28 -21.04 6.01
C GLU A 211 3.33 -21.47 7.13
N GLU A 212 2.02 -21.51 6.84
CA GLU A 212 1.05 -22.11 7.74
C GLU A 212 1.30 -23.62 7.75
N SER A 213 2.12 -24.08 8.72
CA SER A 213 2.30 -25.50 8.98
C SER A 213 0.93 -26.09 9.32
N GLU A 214 0.42 -26.94 8.43
CA GLU A 214 -0.88 -27.60 8.61
C GLU A 214 -0.89 -28.29 9.98
N SER A 215 -1.65 -27.71 10.89
CA SER A 215 -1.76 -28.21 12.25
C SER A 215 -2.78 -29.33 12.24
N ASP A 216 -2.29 -30.56 12.05
CA ASP A 216 -3.07 -31.80 12.21
C ASP A 216 -3.70 -31.84 13.61
N GLU A 217 -4.87 -31.22 13.75
CA GLU A 217 -5.77 -31.36 14.90
C GLU A 217 -6.48 -32.72 14.78
N GLU A 218 -5.71 -33.79 15.02
CA GLU A 218 -6.17 -35.17 15.11
C GLU A 218 -7.27 -35.31 16.19
N GLU A 219 -8.55 -35.21 15.78
CA GLU A 219 -9.73 -35.40 16.64
C GLU A 219 -9.91 -36.88 17.04
N ASP A 220 -9.06 -37.35 17.95
CA ASP A 220 -9.25 -38.60 18.70
C ASP A 220 -10.38 -38.46 19.74
N ASP A 221 -11.58 -39.01 19.47
CA ASP A 221 -12.21 -39.99 20.39
C ASP A 221 -13.40 -40.79 19.78
N THR A 222 -13.57 -42.01 20.30
CA THR A 222 -14.77 -42.89 20.34
C THR A 222 -15.25 -43.68 19.09
N GLU A 223 -15.07 -45.01 19.14
CA GLU A 223 -15.81 -46.02 18.35
C GLU A 223 -17.29 -46.19 18.81
N GLY A 224 -18.20 -46.60 17.89
CA GLY A 224 -19.66 -46.42 18.10
C GLY A 224 -20.70 -47.45 17.56
N ALA A 225 -20.33 -48.70 17.27
CA ALA A 225 -21.24 -49.85 16.99
C ALA A 225 -22.00 -49.93 15.63
N GLU A 226 -22.57 -51.12 15.35
CA GLU A 226 -22.90 -51.67 14.01
C GLU A 226 -24.35 -51.43 13.50
N GLY A 227 -24.52 -51.41 12.17
CA GLY A 227 -25.59 -52.18 11.47
C GLY A 227 -26.52 -51.46 10.48
N GLY A 228 -26.48 -51.85 9.19
CA GLY A 228 -27.58 -51.61 8.21
C GLY A 228 -27.20 -51.53 6.72
N GLU A 229 -27.69 -52.48 5.90
CA GLU A 229 -27.72 -52.44 4.42
C GLU A 229 -28.88 -51.53 3.88
N GLU A 230 -29.04 -51.08 2.62
CA GLU A 230 -28.48 -51.31 1.25
C GLU A 230 -28.54 -49.93 0.50
N GLU A 231 -27.88 -49.53 -0.62
CA GLU A 231 -26.72 -49.91 -1.48
C GLU A 231 -26.50 -48.78 -2.56
N GLU A 232 -25.33 -48.70 -3.24
CA GLU A 232 -24.97 -47.82 -4.41
C GLU A 232 -24.99 -46.25 -4.20
N ASP A 233 -24.17 -45.35 -4.80
CA ASP A 233 -23.12 -45.34 -5.86
C ASP A 233 -22.16 -44.13 -5.66
N SER A 234 -20.81 -44.30 -5.68
CA SER A 234 -19.81 -43.20 -5.76
C SER A 234 -18.34 -43.62 -5.98
N SER A 235 -17.58 -42.68 -6.57
CA SER A 235 -16.11 -42.49 -6.52
C SER A 235 -15.16 -43.63 -6.94
N GLU A 236 -14.76 -43.60 -8.21
CA GLU A 236 -13.36 -43.47 -8.65
C GLU A 236 -13.38 -42.29 -9.70
N GLU A 237 -12.33 -41.50 -9.99
CA GLU A 237 -10.89 -41.78 -10.08
C GLU A 237 -10.01 -40.57 -9.68
N GLU A 238 -8.78 -40.88 -9.25
CA GLU A 238 -7.52 -40.10 -9.29
C GLU A 238 -7.49 -38.63 -8.80
N SER A 239 -7.00 -38.48 -7.57
CA SER A 239 -6.27 -37.28 -7.11
C SER A 239 -4.79 -37.37 -7.50
N GLU A 240 -4.30 -36.45 -8.34
CA GLU A 240 -2.85 -36.21 -8.52
C GLU A 240 -2.44 -34.91 -7.81
N ASP A 241 -2.06 -35.07 -6.53
CA ASP A 241 -1.18 -34.13 -5.84
C ASP A 241 0.26 -34.34 -6.37
N GLU A 242 0.81 -33.32 -7.03
CA GLU A 242 2.27 -33.14 -7.16
C GLU A 242 2.66 -31.79 -6.55
N GLY A 243 2.62 -31.72 -5.21
CA GLY A 243 3.33 -30.75 -4.37
C GLY A 243 4.86 -30.85 -4.48
N GLY A 244 5.38 -30.93 -5.70
CA GLY A 244 6.80 -30.88 -5.99
C GLY A 244 7.30 -29.44 -6.04
N GLU A 245 8.44 -29.18 -5.40
CA GLU A 245 9.21 -27.95 -5.61
C GLU A 245 9.57 -27.81 -7.11
N GLU A 246 8.79 -27.05 -7.89
CA GLU A 246 9.07 -26.78 -9.31
C GLU A 246 10.32 -25.89 -9.44
N GLN A 247 11.50 -26.48 -9.29
CA GLN A 247 12.79 -25.80 -9.33
C GLN A 247 12.91 -24.93 -10.58
N HIS A 248 13.07 -23.62 -10.36
CA HIS A 248 13.13 -22.61 -11.42
C HIS A 248 14.17 -23.01 -12.50
N PRO A 249 13.82 -22.95 -13.81
CA PRO A 249 14.73 -23.35 -14.87
C PRO A 249 16.02 -22.53 -14.82
N SER A 250 17.15 -23.20 -14.58
CA SER A 250 18.45 -22.55 -14.43
C SER A 250 18.90 -21.82 -15.71
N VAL A 251 19.67 -20.75 -15.54
CA VAL A 251 20.35 -20.06 -16.65
C VAL A 251 21.49 -20.94 -17.17
N GLN A 252 21.63 -21.04 -18.50
CA GLN A 252 22.70 -21.82 -19.12
C GLN A 252 23.99 -20.98 -19.28
N PRO A 253 25.18 -21.61 -19.29
CA PRO A 253 26.43 -20.89 -19.52
C PRO A 253 26.42 -20.11 -20.85
N ASP A 254 26.86 -18.85 -20.81
CA ASP A 254 26.84 -17.87 -21.91
C ASP A 254 25.44 -17.55 -22.51
N GLU A 255 24.35 -17.99 -21.88
CA GLU A 255 22.97 -17.61 -22.24
C GLU A 255 22.68 -16.15 -21.89
N LYS A 256 21.94 -15.44 -22.72
CA LYS A 256 21.52 -14.05 -22.46
C LYS A 256 20.08 -14.01 -21.98
N HIS A 257 19.75 -12.97 -21.22
CA HIS A 257 18.38 -12.72 -20.73
C HIS A 257 17.28 -12.91 -21.80
N ALA A 258 17.50 -12.44 -23.03
CA ALA A 258 16.51 -12.58 -24.11
C ALA A 258 16.30 -14.04 -24.56
N ASP A 259 17.38 -14.83 -24.59
CA ASP A 259 17.35 -16.26 -24.96
C ASP A 259 16.77 -17.08 -23.79
N TYR A 260 17.19 -16.77 -22.56
CA TYR A 260 16.65 -17.32 -21.31
C TYR A 260 15.13 -17.10 -21.18
N LEU A 261 14.68 -15.85 -21.33
CA LEU A 261 13.26 -15.49 -21.30
C LEU A 261 12.50 -16.25 -22.39
N SER A 262 12.98 -16.26 -23.63
CA SER A 262 12.33 -16.98 -24.74
C SER A 262 12.22 -18.50 -24.50
N ARG A 263 13.16 -19.09 -23.75
CA ARG A 263 13.16 -20.51 -23.36
C ARG A 263 12.24 -20.81 -22.18
N THR A 264 11.99 -19.84 -21.30
CA THR A 264 11.35 -20.06 -19.99
C THR A 264 10.01 -19.34 -19.82
N GLU A 265 9.61 -18.49 -20.76
CA GLU A 265 8.39 -17.66 -20.72
C GLU A 265 7.14 -18.46 -20.33
N GLN A 266 6.94 -19.67 -20.87
CA GLN A 266 5.77 -20.49 -20.53
C GLN A 266 5.76 -20.98 -19.07
N TYR A 267 6.94 -21.30 -18.51
CA TYR A 267 7.08 -21.66 -17.09
C TYR A 267 6.77 -20.46 -16.21
N TRP A 268 7.38 -19.29 -16.49
CA TRP A 268 7.14 -18.08 -15.72
C TRP A 268 5.70 -17.56 -15.86
N ILE A 269 5.01 -17.80 -17.00
CA ILE A 269 3.58 -17.52 -17.16
C ILE A 269 2.71 -18.48 -16.35
N LYS A 270 3.04 -19.79 -16.29
CA LYS A 270 2.36 -20.75 -15.40
C LYS A 270 2.47 -20.29 -13.95
N LEU A 271 3.70 -20.07 -13.47
CA LEU A 271 3.98 -19.67 -12.10
C LEU A 271 3.36 -18.30 -11.75
N ALA A 272 3.46 -17.32 -12.64
CA ALA A 272 2.80 -16.02 -12.44
C ALA A 272 1.27 -16.13 -12.44
N ARG A 273 0.65 -17.06 -13.16
CA ARG A 273 -0.80 -17.29 -13.08
C ARG A 273 -1.20 -17.99 -11.79
N SER A 274 -0.43 -18.97 -11.31
CA SER A 274 -0.65 -19.55 -9.97
C SER A 274 -0.57 -18.46 -8.89
N ASN A 275 0.47 -17.63 -8.91
CA ASN A 275 0.71 -16.58 -7.92
C ASN A 275 -0.24 -15.37 -8.01
N MET A 276 -1.03 -15.25 -9.07
CA MET A 276 -1.98 -14.13 -9.28
C MET A 276 -3.45 -14.56 -9.30
N GLY A 277 -3.75 -15.86 -9.16
CA GLY A 277 -5.09 -16.42 -9.30
C GLY A 277 -5.57 -16.58 -10.75
N PRO A 278 -6.63 -17.39 -10.98
CA PRO A 278 -7.11 -17.73 -12.31
C PRO A 278 -7.59 -16.51 -13.12
N ASP A 279 -8.32 -15.58 -12.49
CA ASP A 279 -8.90 -14.38 -13.10
C ASP A 279 -7.90 -13.26 -13.40
N ALA A 280 -6.61 -13.50 -13.16
CA ALA A 280 -5.53 -12.58 -13.50
C ALA A 280 -5.53 -12.25 -15.00
N LYS A 281 -5.82 -10.98 -15.31
CA LYS A 281 -5.84 -10.44 -16.68
C LYS A 281 -4.53 -10.74 -17.40
N GLU A 282 -4.58 -11.45 -18.53
CA GLU A 282 -3.43 -11.97 -19.29
C GLU A 282 -2.23 -11.01 -19.40
N LYS A 283 -2.48 -9.74 -19.73
CA LYS A 283 -1.43 -8.71 -19.87
C LYS A 283 -0.68 -8.40 -18.57
N LYS A 284 -1.32 -8.57 -17.40
CA LYS A 284 -0.65 -8.50 -16.10
C LYS A 284 0.20 -9.74 -15.85
N VAL A 285 -0.35 -10.94 -16.08
CA VAL A 285 0.35 -12.22 -15.91
C VAL A 285 1.65 -12.24 -16.72
N VAL A 286 1.60 -11.88 -18.00
CA VAL A 286 2.80 -11.80 -18.86
C VAL A 286 3.81 -10.76 -18.34
N LYS A 287 3.36 -9.59 -17.85
CA LYS A 287 4.26 -8.57 -17.27
C LYS A 287 4.97 -9.10 -16.01
N VAL A 288 4.25 -9.82 -15.15
CA VAL A 288 4.80 -10.40 -13.91
C VAL A 288 5.75 -11.55 -14.25
N ALA A 289 5.37 -12.46 -15.15
CA ALA A 289 6.22 -13.53 -15.65
C ALA A 289 7.56 -13.01 -16.22
N HIS A 290 7.52 -11.95 -17.03
CA HIS A 290 8.72 -11.31 -17.58
C HIS A 290 9.58 -10.64 -16.50
N ALA A 291 8.99 -10.16 -15.40
CA ALA A 291 9.72 -9.61 -14.26
C ALA A 291 10.40 -10.70 -13.43
N MET A 292 9.69 -11.80 -13.11
CA MET A 292 10.23 -12.94 -12.36
C MET A 292 11.38 -13.63 -13.12
N ALA A 293 11.20 -13.84 -14.42
CA ALA A 293 12.24 -14.36 -15.30
C ALA A 293 13.49 -13.46 -15.31
N LYS A 294 13.30 -12.14 -15.25
CA LYS A 294 14.39 -11.16 -15.24
C LYS A 294 15.17 -11.18 -13.94
N THR A 295 14.49 -11.15 -12.79
CA THR A 295 15.17 -11.17 -11.48
C THR A 295 15.92 -12.47 -11.27
N PHE A 296 15.29 -13.63 -11.54
CA PHE A 296 15.97 -14.92 -11.43
C PHE A 296 17.21 -15.02 -12.35
N TYR A 297 17.15 -14.45 -13.56
CA TYR A 297 18.32 -14.36 -14.43
C TYR A 297 19.41 -13.44 -13.86
N GLU A 298 19.05 -12.27 -13.30
CA GLU A 298 20.01 -11.30 -12.75
C GLU A 298 20.67 -11.79 -11.45
N ASP A 299 20.01 -12.65 -10.67
CA ASP A 299 20.57 -13.30 -9.48
C ASP A 299 21.42 -14.56 -9.81
N SER A 300 21.37 -15.07 -11.05
CA SER A 300 22.02 -16.33 -11.48
C SER A 300 23.33 -16.16 -12.28
N VAL A 301 23.82 -14.93 -12.51
CA VAL A 301 24.85 -14.61 -13.53
C VAL A 301 26.05 -13.82 -12.99
#